data_AF-A0A7S0SDC5-F1
#
_entry.id   AF-A0A7S0SDC5-F1
#
_cell.length_a   1.000
_cell.length_b   1.000
_cell.length_c   1.000
_cell.angle_alpha   90.00
_cell.angle_beta   90.00
_cell.angle_gamma   90.00
#
_symmetry.space_group_name_H-M   'P 1'
#
loop_
_entity.id
_entity.type
_entity.pdbx_description
1 polymer ?
#
loop_
_entity_poly.entity_id
_entity_poly.type
_entity_poly.pdbx_seq_one_letter_code
_entity_poly.pdbx_strand_id
1 'polypeptide(L)'
;MAPPPTLHNGGVCAQCGEAANKRCVGCKRYNVHTYYCTQEHQKQHWGTHRPACGAKAAASPSPTVTAAPPAPPSRAPPATGADGRKCARCLQPCGGGACRVPHPAHLRQDMGAMCGAEGFQQFYRCGACGGQYTVLSGDGGGDARITSGPKYCFNGAHAASPLALSDERRIVPNTVHLSSGPELQRDIDALPADVVTLTISARPGEGYNPAGAARLHRALPRLESLQLVDVHFAEVHLTHALTPNVKKLRMQNLGDDCAFHVTLPKLREVTIHYLRPEDIDDQGRSPGIDGMLAAAKKLRAFDSYKLWVGALSFAGNSLESVDLHRSDGLAWLKIWAPNLRNLGLQGVYGLSRLDFLDCHSMQSQLPPGHVIPHLEVNTTNSNLSAQAKRSLRNHPTAEKAGHQHGGMPTEGMFARMFGGGGGEGSVDSDWGEDDGDESEDDDFDEDDFNEHTDDEEDEDTGDDEDEDEDEDED
;
A
#
# COMPACT_ATOMS: atom_id res chain seq x y z
N MET A 1 -29.86 17.41 24.69
CA MET A 1 -29.06 17.59 23.46
C MET A 1 -27.76 18.26 23.85
N ALA A 2 -26.66 17.49 23.89
CA ALA A 2 -25.32 18.04 24.06
C ALA A 2 -24.87 18.59 22.69
N PRO A 3 -24.19 19.74 22.63
CA PRO A 3 -23.67 20.27 21.37
C PRO A 3 -22.66 19.28 20.75
N PRO A 4 -22.59 19.18 19.41
CA PRO A 4 -21.64 18.30 18.74
C PRO A 4 -20.21 18.64 19.15
N PRO A 5 -19.31 17.64 19.28
CA PRO A 5 -17.91 17.88 19.58
C PRO A 5 -17.31 18.70 18.43
N THR A 6 -16.91 19.92 18.73
CA THR A 6 -16.19 20.79 17.79
C THR A 6 -14.90 20.09 17.38
N LEU A 7 -14.64 19.95 16.08
CA LEU A 7 -13.35 19.47 15.56
C LEU A 7 -12.23 20.36 16.11
N HIS A 8 -11.51 19.85 17.11
CA HIS A 8 -10.47 20.61 17.78
C HIS A 8 -9.29 20.74 16.83
N ASN A 9 -8.96 21.98 16.49
CA ASN A 9 -7.78 22.44 15.76
C ASN A 9 -6.48 22.22 16.59
N GLY A 10 -6.33 21.01 17.16
CA GLY A 10 -5.28 20.58 18.07
C GLY A 10 -4.19 19.76 17.38
N GLY A 11 -3.07 19.60 18.05
CA GLY A 11 -1.98 18.72 17.62
C GLY A 11 -1.45 17.90 18.79
N VAL A 12 -0.26 17.31 18.66
CA VAL A 12 0.36 16.54 19.74
C VAL A 12 1.25 17.42 20.63
N CYS A 13 1.25 17.16 21.92
CA CYS A 13 2.09 17.86 22.88
C CYS A 13 3.55 17.56 22.59
N ALA A 14 4.36 18.59 22.35
CA ALA A 14 5.78 18.42 22.04
C ALA A 14 6.61 17.81 23.18
N GLN A 15 6.08 17.74 24.40
CA GLN A 15 6.75 17.18 25.57
C GLN A 15 6.34 15.73 25.86
N CYS A 16 5.05 15.42 25.86
CA CYS A 16 4.54 14.09 26.26
C CYS A 16 3.89 13.28 25.12
N GLY A 17 3.67 13.87 23.95
CA GLY A 17 3.04 13.22 22.79
C GLY A 17 1.50 13.12 22.84
N GLU A 18 0.86 13.45 23.96
CA GLU A 18 -0.61 13.42 24.09
C GLU A 18 -1.32 14.54 23.31
N ALA A 19 -2.63 14.41 23.09
CA ALA A 19 -3.43 15.42 22.43
C ALA A 19 -3.35 16.78 23.16
N ALA A 20 -3.18 17.85 22.39
CA ALA A 20 -2.91 19.19 22.90
C ALA A 20 -3.60 20.28 22.07
N ASN A 21 -4.20 21.24 22.75
CA ASN A 21 -4.88 22.37 22.11
C ASN A 21 -4.19 23.73 22.35
N LYS A 22 -3.20 23.81 23.26
CA LYS A 22 -2.50 25.07 23.56
C LYS A 22 -1.30 25.25 22.64
N ARG A 23 -1.40 26.18 21.68
CA ARG A 23 -0.29 26.54 20.78
C ARG A 23 0.67 27.52 21.44
N CYS A 24 1.97 27.40 21.12
CA CYS A 24 2.93 28.44 21.47
C CYS A 24 2.57 29.76 20.77
N VAL A 25 2.37 30.84 21.54
CA VAL A 25 1.99 32.16 21.00
C VAL A 25 3.04 32.70 20.01
N GLY A 26 4.32 32.44 20.28
CA GLY A 26 5.42 32.82 19.39
C GLY A 26 5.34 32.11 18.04
N CYS A 27 5.15 30.79 18.05
CA CYS A 27 5.07 29.98 16.82
C CYS A 27 3.76 30.20 16.05
N LYS A 28 2.65 30.47 16.75
CA LYS A 28 1.35 30.81 16.14
C LYS A 28 1.47 32.00 15.18
N ARG A 29 2.30 33.00 15.50
CA ARG A 29 2.51 34.18 14.64
C ARG A 29 3.24 33.89 13.32
N TYR A 30 3.97 32.78 13.23
CA TYR A 30 4.77 32.40 12.07
C TYR A 30 4.28 31.11 11.41
N ASN A 31 3.02 30.73 11.67
CA ASN A 31 2.42 29.51 11.18
C ASN A 31 3.20 28.22 11.50
N VAL A 32 3.92 28.20 12.62
CA VAL A 32 4.60 27.00 13.12
C VAL A 32 3.75 26.35 14.20
N HIS A 33 3.44 25.07 14.02
CA HIS A 33 2.47 24.33 14.83
C HIS A 33 3.16 23.55 15.96
N THR A 34 3.48 24.22 17.07
CA THR A 34 3.94 23.56 18.31
C THR A 34 2.86 23.64 19.38
N TYR A 35 2.40 22.48 19.88
CA TYR A 35 1.31 22.34 20.86
C TYR A 35 1.80 21.80 22.21
N TYR A 36 1.06 22.13 23.27
CA TYR A 36 1.26 21.64 24.63
C TYR A 36 -0.09 21.34 25.30
N CYS A 37 -0.18 20.27 26.08
CA CYS A 37 -1.39 19.98 26.88
C CYS A 37 -1.44 20.86 28.14
N THR A 38 -0.30 21.16 28.76
CA THR A 38 -0.16 21.98 29.98
C THR A 38 0.91 23.06 29.85
N GLN A 39 0.87 24.07 30.73
CA GLN A 39 1.88 25.13 30.77
C GLN A 39 3.21 24.59 31.35
N GLU A 40 3.13 23.59 32.22
CA GLU A 40 4.26 22.86 32.79
C GLU A 40 5.06 22.16 31.68
N HIS A 41 4.39 21.47 30.75
CA HIS A 41 5.04 20.86 29.60
C HIS A 41 5.69 21.89 28.67
N GLN A 42 5.06 23.05 28.50
CA GLN A 42 5.69 24.15 27.77
C GLN A 42 6.97 24.63 28.48
N LYS A 43 6.97 24.78 29.81
CA LYS A 43 8.15 25.19 30.59
C LYS A 43 9.28 24.17 30.51
N GLN A 44 8.96 22.86 30.59
CA GLN A 44 9.94 21.78 30.46
C GLN A 44 10.59 21.77 29.06
N HIS A 45 9.78 21.90 28.01
CA HIS A 45 10.27 21.97 26.63
C HIS A 45 10.88 23.33 26.26
N TRP A 46 10.70 24.38 27.08
CA TRP A 46 11.11 25.75 26.72
C TRP A 46 12.61 25.87 26.48
N GLY A 47 13.45 25.12 27.21
CA GLY A 47 14.90 25.15 27.03
C GLY A 47 15.35 24.78 25.62
N THR A 48 14.75 23.73 25.04
CA THR A 48 15.04 23.25 23.68
C THR A 48 14.26 24.01 22.62
N HIS A 49 13.05 24.50 22.93
CA HIS A 49 12.21 25.22 21.99
C HIS A 49 12.62 26.69 21.79
N ARG A 50 13.11 27.36 22.82
CA ARG A 50 13.41 28.80 22.82
C ARG A 50 14.32 29.25 21.65
N PRO A 51 15.37 28.52 21.25
CA PRO A 51 16.19 28.91 20.10
C PRO A 51 15.42 28.92 18.77
N ALA A 52 14.40 28.06 18.64
CA ALA A 52 13.58 27.87 17.44
C ALA A 52 12.19 28.52 17.54
N CYS A 53 11.89 29.29 18.58
CA CYS A 53 10.58 29.91 18.76
C CYS A 53 10.49 31.28 18.06
N GLY A 54 9.43 31.54 17.30
CA GLY A 54 9.18 32.83 16.63
C GLY A 54 9.86 32.96 15.26
N ALA A 55 10.26 34.19 14.86
CA ALA A 55 10.85 34.50 13.55
C ALA A 55 12.08 33.64 13.19
N LYS A 56 12.77 33.10 14.19
CA LYS A 56 13.92 32.19 14.02
C LYS A 56 13.52 30.82 13.45
N ALA A 57 12.26 30.40 13.63
CA ALA A 57 11.71 29.20 13.01
C ALA A 57 11.46 29.38 11.51
N ALA A 58 10.98 30.57 11.11
CA ALA A 58 10.68 30.91 9.72
C ALA A 58 11.93 31.16 8.87
N ALA A 59 13.10 31.37 9.50
CA ALA A 59 14.36 31.62 8.83
C ALA A 59 15.21 30.37 8.56
N SER A 60 14.69 29.15 8.80
CA SER A 60 15.30 27.92 8.27
C SER A 60 14.87 27.72 6.81
N PRO A 61 15.77 27.84 5.81
CA PRO A 61 15.36 27.84 4.42
C PRO A 61 15.11 26.43 3.88
N SER A 62 13.98 26.26 3.19
CA SER A 62 13.81 25.26 2.14
C SER A 62 14.75 25.60 0.97
N PRO A 63 15.41 24.61 0.32
CA PRO A 63 16.38 24.90 -0.72
C PRO A 63 15.70 25.15 -2.07
N THR A 64 15.75 26.40 -2.54
CA THR A 64 15.48 26.78 -3.94
C THR A 64 16.80 26.95 -4.68
N VAL A 65 16.94 26.26 -5.81
CA VAL A 65 18.04 26.36 -6.79
C VAL A 65 17.90 27.69 -7.55
N THR A 66 18.95 28.54 -7.62
CA THR A 66 19.41 29.30 -8.82
C THR A 66 20.68 30.13 -8.51
N ALA A 67 21.68 29.99 -9.41
CA ALA A 67 22.85 30.82 -9.77
C ALA A 67 23.77 31.46 -8.70
N ALA A 68 25.07 31.14 -8.79
CA ALA A 68 26.15 31.60 -7.91
C ALA A 68 26.95 32.81 -8.48
N PRO A 69 27.31 33.81 -7.65
CA PRO A 69 28.44 34.73 -7.88
C PRO A 69 29.76 34.16 -7.32
N PRO A 70 30.94 34.72 -7.68
CA PRO A 70 32.22 34.02 -7.67
C PRO A 70 32.82 33.82 -6.28
N ALA A 71 33.59 32.73 -6.16
CA ALA A 71 34.13 32.18 -4.92
C ALA A 71 35.25 33.04 -4.29
N PRO A 72 35.29 33.17 -2.95
CA PRO A 72 36.51 33.56 -2.23
C PRO A 72 37.50 32.38 -2.11
N PRO A 73 38.80 32.65 -1.90
CA PRO A 73 39.85 31.65 -2.05
C PRO A 73 39.77 30.54 -1.00
N SER A 74 39.90 29.32 -1.53
CA SER A 74 40.03 28.04 -0.85
C SER A 74 41.07 28.09 0.26
N ARG A 75 40.61 27.94 1.51
CA ARG A 75 41.45 27.49 2.63
C ARG A 75 41.38 25.98 2.66
N ALA A 76 42.52 25.33 2.44
CA ALA A 76 42.68 23.89 2.52
C ALA A 76 42.19 23.36 3.88
N PRO A 77 41.42 22.26 3.92
CA PRO A 77 41.08 21.60 5.17
C PRO A 77 42.31 20.89 5.75
N PRO A 78 42.51 20.92 7.08
CA PRO A 78 43.56 20.13 7.72
C PRO A 78 43.27 18.64 7.51
N ALA A 79 44.28 17.92 7.04
CA ALA A 79 44.27 16.49 6.85
C ALA A 79 44.42 15.75 8.20
N THR A 80 43.81 14.56 8.23
CA THR A 80 44.17 13.38 9.05
C THR A 80 44.00 13.46 10.56
N GLY A 81 42.76 13.24 11.00
CA GLY A 81 42.46 12.55 12.26
C GLY A 81 41.71 11.25 11.93
N ALA A 82 42.44 10.15 11.79
CA ALA A 82 41.98 8.83 11.38
C ALA A 82 41.20 8.09 12.49
N ASP A 83 40.16 8.71 13.03
CA ASP A 83 39.18 7.98 13.82
C ASP A 83 38.39 7.15 12.82
N GLY A 84 38.63 5.83 12.79
CA GLY A 84 37.94 4.84 11.94
C GLY A 84 36.44 4.71 12.17
N ARG A 85 35.77 5.79 12.61
CA ARG A 85 34.33 5.90 12.79
C ARG A 85 33.66 5.90 11.41
N LYS A 86 32.78 4.92 11.22
CA LYS A 86 31.87 4.87 10.09
C LYS A 86 30.75 5.89 10.30
N CYS A 87 30.30 6.51 9.21
CA CYS A 87 29.15 7.37 9.20
C CYS A 87 27.89 6.58 9.56
N ALA A 88 27.12 7.05 10.54
CA ALA A 88 25.85 6.44 10.96
C ALA A 88 24.78 6.46 9.86
N ARG A 89 25.01 7.21 8.77
CA ARG A 89 24.10 7.31 7.62
C ARG A 89 24.49 6.41 6.45
N CYS A 90 25.69 6.57 5.89
CA CYS A 90 26.13 5.84 4.69
C CYS A 90 27.08 4.67 4.99
N LEU A 91 27.42 4.44 6.27
CA LEU A 91 28.34 3.39 6.73
C LEU A 91 29.79 3.52 6.20
N GLN A 92 30.11 4.53 5.40
CA GLN A 92 31.46 4.83 4.92
C GLN A 92 32.28 5.59 5.97
N PRO A 93 33.62 5.48 5.97
CA PRO A 93 34.49 6.24 6.86
C PRO A 93 34.27 7.76 6.78
N CYS A 94 34.22 8.42 7.93
CA CYS A 94 34.12 9.88 8.02
C CYS A 94 35.49 10.53 7.77
N GLY A 95 35.93 10.63 6.51
CA GLY A 95 37.25 11.18 6.22
C GLY A 95 37.47 11.76 4.81
N GLY A 96 36.52 11.61 3.88
CA GLY A 96 36.65 12.15 2.53
C GLY A 96 35.32 12.25 1.80
N GLY A 97 35.12 13.36 1.09
CA GLY A 97 33.95 13.59 0.24
C GLY A 97 32.64 13.90 0.98
N ALA A 98 31.55 13.89 0.21
CA ALA A 98 30.20 14.06 0.73
C ALA A 98 29.56 12.70 1.04
N CYS A 99 28.81 12.63 2.14
CA CYS A 99 27.96 11.50 2.47
C CYS A 99 26.81 11.43 1.47
N ARG A 100 26.89 10.45 0.57
CA ARG A 100 25.88 10.16 -0.44
C ARG A 100 25.16 8.87 -0.08
N VAL A 101 23.84 8.93 0.02
CA VAL A 101 22.99 7.76 0.28
C VAL A 101 22.05 7.60 -0.90
N PRO A 102 22.05 6.45 -1.58
CA PRO A 102 21.11 6.20 -2.67
C PRO A 102 19.68 6.18 -2.15
N HIS A 103 18.70 6.34 -3.03
CA HIS A 103 17.30 6.11 -2.68
C HIS A 103 17.09 4.66 -2.26
N PRO A 104 16.61 4.38 -1.03
CA PRO A 104 16.46 3.00 -0.57
C PRO A 104 15.38 2.28 -1.39
N ALA A 105 15.73 1.15 -2.02
CA ALA A 105 14.80 0.39 -2.87
C ALA A 105 13.50 0.01 -2.14
N HIS A 106 13.60 -0.37 -0.86
CA HIS A 106 12.46 -0.74 -0.01
C HIS A 106 11.57 0.44 0.42
N LEU A 107 11.98 1.69 0.20
CA LEU A 107 11.15 2.88 0.44
C LEU A 107 10.76 3.58 -0.85
N ARG A 108 11.02 2.94 -2.00
CA ARG A 108 10.70 3.47 -3.31
C ARG A 108 9.22 3.20 -3.62
N GLN A 109 8.49 4.27 -3.93
CA GLN A 109 7.14 4.21 -4.44
C GLN A 109 7.20 4.39 -5.96
N ASP A 110 6.61 3.44 -6.69
CA ASP A 110 6.42 3.55 -8.13
C ASP A 110 5.29 4.54 -8.41
N MET A 111 5.56 5.50 -9.29
CA MET A 111 4.61 6.53 -9.72
C MET A 111 4.18 6.32 -11.19
N GLY A 112 4.59 5.22 -11.81
CA GLY A 112 4.32 4.86 -13.19
C GLY A 112 5.56 4.87 -14.07
N ALA A 113 5.37 4.52 -15.34
CA ALA A 113 6.42 4.51 -16.34
C ALA A 113 5.90 5.05 -17.68
N MET A 114 6.82 5.51 -18.53
CA MET A 114 6.53 5.90 -19.91
C MET A 114 7.63 5.38 -20.85
N CYS A 115 7.22 4.94 -22.04
CA CYS A 115 8.15 4.63 -23.12
C CYS A 115 8.29 5.86 -24.03
N GLY A 116 9.52 6.30 -24.26
CA GLY A 116 9.81 7.44 -25.12
C GLY A 116 10.96 7.16 -26.07
N ALA A 117 11.31 8.14 -26.91
CA ALA A 117 12.40 8.00 -27.89
C ALA A 117 13.78 7.74 -27.25
N GLU A 118 13.95 8.07 -25.96
CA GLU A 118 15.20 7.83 -25.22
C GLU A 118 15.23 6.47 -24.50
N GLY A 119 14.17 5.67 -24.61
CA GLY A 119 13.98 4.40 -23.91
C GLY A 119 12.90 4.45 -22.82
N PHE A 120 12.95 3.48 -21.90
CA PHE A 120 11.96 3.32 -20.84
C PHE A 120 12.27 4.19 -19.62
N GLN A 121 11.37 5.13 -19.30
CA GLN A 121 11.48 6.02 -18.15
C GLN A 121 10.54 5.57 -17.03
N GLN A 122 11.09 5.33 -15.84
CA GLN A 122 10.33 5.02 -14.64
C GLN A 122 10.33 6.21 -13.68
N PHE A 123 9.17 6.52 -13.11
CA PHE A 123 8.99 7.62 -12.16
C PHE A 123 8.88 7.07 -10.75
N TYR A 124 9.66 7.62 -9.84
CA TYR A 124 9.69 7.17 -8.47
C TYR A 124 9.52 8.32 -7.50
N ARG A 125 8.92 8.02 -6.35
CA ARG A 125 8.96 8.85 -5.14
C ARG A 125 9.71 8.12 -4.04
N CYS A 126 10.68 8.79 -3.42
CA CYS A 126 11.42 8.23 -2.30
C CYS A 126 10.64 8.48 -1.00
N GLY A 127 10.25 7.42 -0.29
CA GLY A 127 9.59 7.50 1.01
C GLY A 127 10.45 8.19 2.08
N ALA A 128 11.77 8.03 2.02
CA ALA A 128 12.68 8.57 3.02
C ALA A 128 12.93 10.09 2.90
N CYS A 129 13.02 10.64 1.68
CA CYS A 129 13.27 12.09 1.48
C CYS A 129 12.09 12.85 0.87
N GLY A 130 11.03 12.15 0.44
CA GLY A 130 9.88 12.71 -0.26
C GLY A 130 10.15 13.14 -1.71
N GLY A 131 11.40 13.13 -2.15
CA GLY A 131 11.81 13.58 -3.49
C GLY A 131 11.32 12.65 -4.59
N GLN A 132 10.88 13.24 -5.70
CA GLN A 132 10.54 12.54 -6.93
C GLN A 132 11.75 12.51 -7.87
N TYR A 133 11.95 11.40 -8.57
CA TYR A 133 13.05 11.24 -9.51
C TYR A 133 12.66 10.29 -10.65
N THR A 134 13.33 10.46 -11.79
CA THR A 134 13.10 9.65 -13.00
C THR A 134 14.34 8.81 -13.27
N VAL A 135 14.14 7.53 -13.53
CA VAL A 135 15.18 6.58 -13.91
C VAL A 135 14.99 6.21 -15.38
N LEU A 136 16.01 6.40 -16.20
CA LEU A 136 16.05 5.93 -17.57
C LEU A 136 16.79 4.60 -17.63
N SER A 137 16.16 3.64 -18.28
CA SER A 137 16.75 2.32 -18.56
C SER A 137 17.02 2.26 -20.06
N GLY A 138 18.26 1.97 -20.44
CA GLY A 138 18.65 1.89 -21.84
C GLY A 138 18.23 0.56 -22.46
N ASP A 139 17.95 0.55 -23.77
CA ASP A 139 17.44 -0.59 -24.55
C ASP A 139 18.42 -1.77 -24.72
N GLY A 140 19.43 -1.91 -23.84
CA GLY A 140 20.51 -2.91 -23.98
C GLY A 140 21.15 -3.34 -22.68
N GLY A 141 20.42 -3.29 -21.55
CA GLY A 141 20.95 -3.75 -20.26
C GLY A 141 22.01 -2.84 -19.65
N GLY A 142 22.08 -1.57 -20.08
CA GLY A 142 22.92 -0.57 -19.43
C GLY A 142 22.40 -0.21 -18.04
N ASP A 143 23.31 0.11 -17.11
CA ASP A 143 22.96 0.50 -15.74
C ASP A 143 21.93 1.64 -15.74
N ALA A 144 20.82 1.40 -15.03
CA ALA A 144 19.75 2.36 -14.87
C ALA A 144 20.28 3.67 -14.26
N ARG A 145 20.01 4.81 -14.91
CA ARG A 145 20.52 6.12 -14.49
C ARG A 145 19.40 7.07 -14.12
N ILE A 146 19.57 7.81 -13.03
CA ILE A 146 18.65 8.90 -12.68
C ILE A 146 18.89 10.08 -13.63
N THR A 147 17.90 10.38 -14.48
CA THR A 147 17.93 11.47 -15.47
C THR A 147 17.32 12.77 -14.96
N SER A 148 16.33 12.68 -14.05
CA SER A 148 15.66 13.83 -13.45
C SER A 148 15.48 13.66 -11.94
N GLY A 149 15.47 14.77 -11.19
CA GLY A 149 15.31 14.80 -9.74
C GLY A 149 16.61 14.55 -8.94
N PRO A 150 16.51 14.38 -7.61
CA PRO A 150 17.67 14.15 -6.76
C PRO A 150 18.33 12.80 -7.06
N LYS A 151 19.64 12.79 -7.36
CA LYS A 151 20.41 11.54 -7.57
C LYS A 151 20.59 10.69 -6.32
N TYR A 152 20.47 11.30 -5.15
CA TYR A 152 20.67 10.66 -3.86
C TYR A 152 19.52 11.03 -2.93
N CYS A 153 19.14 10.10 -2.05
CA CYS A 153 18.22 10.34 -0.96
C CYS A 153 18.77 11.39 0.02
N PHE A 154 20.08 11.33 0.23
CA PHE A 154 20.81 12.29 1.04
C PHE A 154 22.17 12.60 0.39
N ASN A 155 22.53 13.88 0.33
CA ASN A 155 23.83 14.36 -0.11
C ASN A 155 24.28 15.50 0.81
N GLY A 156 25.24 15.25 1.69
CA GLY A 156 25.68 16.24 2.68
C GLY A 156 26.89 15.80 3.49
N ALA A 157 27.08 16.39 4.67
CA ALA A 157 28.15 15.98 5.58
C ALA A 157 27.90 14.59 6.17
N HIS A 158 28.98 13.86 6.43
CA HIS A 158 28.91 12.61 7.20
C HIS A 158 28.45 12.90 8.63
N ALA A 159 27.69 11.96 9.21
CA ALA A 159 27.26 12.00 10.60
C ALA A 159 27.96 10.88 11.37
N ALA A 160 28.91 11.22 12.24
CA ALA A 160 29.56 10.24 13.12
C ALA A 160 28.69 9.86 14.33
N SER A 161 27.78 10.74 14.73
CA SER A 161 26.85 10.49 15.85
C SER A 161 25.67 9.63 15.39
N PRO A 162 25.09 8.82 16.29
CA PRO A 162 23.85 8.10 16.02
C PRO A 162 22.76 9.05 15.51
N LEU A 163 22.06 8.63 14.46
CA LEU A 163 20.92 9.36 13.92
C LEU A 163 19.66 9.02 14.72
N ALA A 164 18.66 9.90 14.65
CA ALA A 164 17.34 9.60 15.18
C ALA A 164 16.77 8.34 14.49
N LEU A 165 16.06 7.50 15.24
CA LEU A 165 15.44 6.29 14.68
C LEU A 165 14.47 6.61 13.53
N SER A 166 13.90 7.81 13.52
CA SER A 166 13.03 8.34 12.47
C SER A 166 13.76 8.82 11.19
N ASP A 167 15.09 8.93 11.18
CA ASP A 167 15.82 9.28 9.94
C ASP A 167 15.94 8.03 9.07
N GLU A 168 15.00 7.88 8.14
CA GLU A 168 14.94 6.78 7.17
C GLU A 168 15.99 6.91 6.05
N ARG A 169 16.69 8.05 5.95
CA ARG A 169 17.71 8.31 4.92
C ARG A 169 19.05 7.67 5.27
N ARG A 170 19.04 6.51 5.92
CA ARG A 170 20.22 5.75 6.33
C ARG A 170 20.29 4.43 5.57
N ILE A 171 21.50 3.95 5.32
CA ILE A 171 21.71 2.58 4.86
C ILE A 171 21.43 1.68 6.06
N VAL A 172 20.36 0.90 5.96
CA VAL A 172 20.01 -0.10 6.95
C VAL A 172 20.89 -1.33 6.71
N PRO A 173 21.69 -1.77 7.69
CA PRO A 173 22.45 -3.01 7.57
C PRO A 173 21.53 -4.18 7.20
N ASN A 174 22.05 -5.13 6.43
CA ASN A 174 21.33 -6.34 6.06
C ASN A 174 20.03 -6.09 5.27
N THR A 175 20.01 -4.98 4.52
CA THR A 175 19.01 -4.72 3.48
C THR A 175 19.57 -5.18 2.15
N VAL A 176 18.87 -6.10 1.49
CA VAL A 176 19.26 -6.66 0.20
C VAL A 176 18.22 -6.27 -0.85
N HIS A 177 18.71 -5.85 -2.01
CA HIS A 177 17.91 -5.65 -3.20
C HIS A 177 18.42 -6.57 -4.30
N LEU A 178 17.55 -7.46 -4.78
CA LEU A 178 17.79 -8.30 -5.94
C LEU A 178 16.97 -7.77 -7.11
N SER A 179 17.53 -7.88 -8.32
CA SER A 179 16.82 -7.57 -9.55
C SER A 179 16.54 -8.86 -10.31
N SER A 180 15.40 -8.93 -11.01
CA SER A 180 15.05 -10.08 -11.85
C SER A 180 16.13 -10.39 -12.87
N GLY A 181 16.19 -11.63 -13.34
CA GLY A 181 17.13 -12.04 -14.38
C GLY A 181 17.41 -13.54 -14.32
N PRO A 182 18.22 -14.06 -15.26
CA PRO A 182 18.47 -15.51 -15.37
C PRO A 182 19.06 -16.15 -14.11
N GLU A 183 19.78 -15.36 -13.31
CA GLU A 183 20.45 -15.81 -12.09
C GLU A 183 19.63 -15.57 -10.81
N LEU A 184 18.39 -15.06 -10.93
CA LEU A 184 17.60 -14.65 -9.77
C LEU A 184 17.43 -15.77 -8.75
N GLN A 185 17.16 -17.01 -9.20
CA GLN A 185 17.02 -18.14 -8.27
C GLN A 185 18.31 -18.39 -7.48
N ARG A 186 19.45 -18.39 -8.16
CA ARG A 186 20.77 -18.56 -7.52
C ARG A 186 21.02 -17.47 -6.49
N ASP A 187 20.64 -16.23 -6.81
CA ASP A 187 20.81 -15.09 -5.92
C ASP A 187 19.88 -15.18 -4.69
N ILE A 188 18.66 -15.70 -4.86
CA ILE A 188 17.74 -16.02 -3.75
C ILE A 188 18.33 -17.11 -2.84
N ASP A 189 18.87 -18.19 -3.41
CA ASP A 189 19.45 -19.30 -2.66
C ASP A 189 20.71 -18.88 -1.88
N ALA A 190 21.44 -17.92 -2.41
CA ALA A 190 22.64 -17.32 -1.82
C ALA A 190 22.34 -16.23 -0.77
N LEU A 191 21.07 -15.91 -0.50
CA LEU A 191 20.72 -14.89 0.49
C LEU A 191 21.29 -15.22 1.88
N PRO A 192 21.93 -14.24 2.55
CA PRO A 192 22.38 -14.39 3.93
C PRO A 192 21.22 -14.62 4.90
N ALA A 193 21.43 -15.45 5.92
CA ALA A 193 20.40 -15.73 6.92
C ALA A 193 20.05 -14.52 7.81
N ASP A 194 20.92 -13.50 7.82
CA ASP A 194 20.76 -12.30 8.64
C ASP A 194 20.10 -11.11 7.91
N VAL A 195 19.60 -11.32 6.70
CA VAL A 195 18.79 -10.35 5.95
C VAL A 195 17.57 -9.93 6.78
N VAL A 196 17.38 -8.62 6.90
CA VAL A 196 16.29 -7.99 7.65
C VAL A 196 15.23 -7.40 6.70
N THR A 197 15.68 -6.82 5.59
CA THR A 197 14.82 -6.26 4.56
C THR A 197 15.22 -6.83 3.22
N LEU A 198 14.28 -7.42 2.49
CA LEU A 198 14.48 -7.96 1.16
C LEU A 198 13.54 -7.28 0.17
N THR A 199 14.10 -6.74 -0.89
CA THR A 199 13.34 -6.29 -2.06
C THR A 199 13.81 -7.09 -3.26
N ILE A 200 12.89 -7.71 -3.98
CA ILE A 200 13.13 -8.35 -5.27
C ILE A 200 12.24 -7.62 -6.28
N SER A 201 12.83 -7.05 -7.32
CA SER A 201 12.06 -6.29 -8.33
C SER A 201 12.49 -6.60 -9.75
N ALA A 202 11.66 -6.27 -10.74
CA ALA A 202 12.10 -6.19 -12.13
C ALA A 202 13.41 -5.39 -12.25
N ARG A 203 14.28 -5.78 -13.18
CA ARG A 203 15.34 -4.90 -13.65
C ARG A 203 14.71 -3.68 -14.31
N PRO A 204 15.23 -2.47 -14.06
CA PRO A 204 14.75 -1.28 -14.77
C PRO A 204 14.85 -1.49 -16.28
N GLY A 205 13.75 -1.24 -17.00
CA GLY A 205 13.67 -1.38 -18.46
C GLY A 205 13.39 -2.79 -18.96
N GLU A 206 13.54 -3.80 -18.11
CA GLU A 206 13.00 -5.12 -18.43
C GLU A 206 11.50 -5.10 -18.09
N GLY A 207 10.68 -5.43 -19.09
CA GLY A 207 9.27 -5.69 -18.86
C GLY A 207 9.08 -6.93 -17.98
N TYR A 208 7.84 -7.15 -17.55
CA TYR A 208 7.46 -8.41 -16.93
C TYR A 208 7.85 -9.58 -17.84
N ASN A 209 8.72 -10.46 -17.35
CA ASN A 209 9.19 -11.63 -18.10
C ASN A 209 8.64 -12.91 -17.45
N PRO A 210 7.73 -13.63 -18.12
CA PRO A 210 7.21 -14.91 -17.61
C PRO A 210 8.17 -16.09 -17.82
N ALA A 211 9.27 -15.90 -18.56
CA ALA A 211 10.25 -16.95 -18.78
C ALA A 211 11.26 -16.98 -17.62
N GLY A 212 11.09 -17.94 -16.70
CA GLY A 212 12.05 -18.18 -15.61
C GLY A 212 11.49 -17.87 -14.22
N ALA A 213 10.30 -18.42 -13.92
CA ALA A 213 9.60 -18.24 -12.67
C ALA A 213 10.47 -18.68 -11.46
N ALA A 214 10.88 -17.71 -10.64
CA ALA A 214 11.67 -17.98 -9.45
C ALA A 214 10.79 -18.59 -8.34
N ARG A 215 11.42 -19.26 -7.37
CA ARG A 215 10.78 -19.81 -6.17
C ARG A 215 11.38 -19.17 -4.93
N LEU A 216 10.52 -18.59 -4.09
CA LEU A 216 10.91 -18.09 -2.78
C LEU A 216 10.56 -19.11 -1.70
N HIS A 217 11.45 -20.08 -1.52
CA HIS A 217 11.36 -21.12 -0.48
C HIS A 217 12.66 -21.16 0.33
N ARG A 218 12.96 -20.06 1.04
CA ARG A 218 14.23 -19.88 1.75
C ARG A 218 13.99 -19.51 3.22
N ALA A 219 14.72 -20.17 4.12
CA ALA A 219 14.75 -19.79 5.53
C ALA A 219 15.50 -18.46 5.71
N LEU A 220 14.77 -17.42 6.12
CA LEU A 220 15.28 -16.08 6.41
C LEU A 220 14.78 -15.65 7.79
N PRO A 221 15.38 -16.20 8.88
CA PRO A 221 14.84 -16.08 10.23
C PRO A 221 14.83 -14.64 10.76
N ARG A 222 15.63 -13.74 10.19
CA ARG A 222 15.69 -12.33 10.59
C ARG A 222 14.89 -11.38 9.70
N LEU A 223 14.25 -11.90 8.65
CA LEU A 223 13.50 -11.09 7.69
C LEU A 223 12.28 -10.46 8.38
N GLU A 224 12.18 -9.14 8.32
CA GLU A 224 11.07 -8.36 8.88
C GLU A 224 10.21 -7.69 7.80
N SER A 225 10.81 -7.33 6.66
CA SER A 225 10.14 -6.65 5.55
C SER A 225 10.50 -7.31 4.23
N LEU A 226 9.47 -7.73 3.47
CA LEU A 226 9.61 -8.33 2.15
C LEU A 226 8.82 -7.54 1.11
N GLN A 227 9.45 -7.26 -0.02
CA GLN A 227 8.81 -6.65 -1.19
C GLN A 227 9.15 -7.43 -2.45
N LEU A 228 8.13 -7.88 -3.17
CA LEU A 228 8.21 -8.57 -4.45
C LEU A 228 7.47 -7.72 -5.49
N VAL A 229 8.17 -7.14 -6.46
CA VAL A 229 7.61 -6.09 -7.32
C VAL A 229 7.93 -6.33 -8.80
N ASP A 230 6.90 -6.67 -9.58
CA ASP A 230 7.00 -6.93 -11.02
C ASP A 230 7.99 -8.07 -11.35
N VAL A 231 7.88 -9.17 -10.61
CA VAL A 231 8.74 -10.36 -10.80
C VAL A 231 7.86 -11.57 -10.87
N HIS A 232 8.04 -12.38 -11.92
CA HIS A 232 7.34 -13.64 -12.06
C HIS A 232 7.88 -14.69 -11.08
N PHE A 233 7.02 -15.19 -10.21
CA PHE A 233 7.32 -16.28 -9.29
C PHE A 233 6.45 -17.49 -9.62
N ALA A 234 7.06 -18.67 -9.60
CA ALA A 234 6.33 -19.94 -9.67
C ALA A 234 5.76 -20.31 -8.29
N GLU A 235 6.48 -19.94 -7.22
CA GLU A 235 6.09 -20.27 -5.86
C GLU A 235 6.59 -19.18 -4.89
N VAL A 236 5.71 -18.73 -4.00
CA VAL A 236 6.06 -17.90 -2.84
C VAL A 236 5.62 -18.63 -1.58
N HIS A 237 6.59 -19.13 -0.81
CA HIS A 237 6.36 -19.95 0.37
C HIS A 237 6.91 -19.27 1.62
N LEU A 238 6.03 -18.60 2.38
CA LEU A 238 6.38 -17.84 3.59
C LEU A 238 5.64 -18.39 4.80
N THR A 239 6.31 -19.20 5.62
CA THR A 239 5.73 -19.77 6.85
C THR A 239 6.42 -19.26 8.10
N HIS A 240 5.78 -19.46 9.24
CA HIS A 240 6.41 -19.22 10.54
C HIS A 240 7.75 -19.97 10.73
N ALA A 241 7.92 -21.15 10.12
CA ALA A 241 9.16 -21.91 10.22
C ALA A 241 10.31 -21.27 9.42
N LEU A 242 10.02 -20.77 8.21
CA LEU A 242 11.03 -20.21 7.31
C LEU A 242 11.31 -18.73 7.60
N THR A 243 10.27 -17.94 7.85
CA THR A 243 10.33 -16.48 7.94
C THR A 243 9.51 -15.94 9.14
N PRO A 244 9.83 -16.39 10.39
CA PRO A 244 9.04 -16.14 11.60
C PRO A 244 8.81 -14.67 11.99
N ASN A 245 9.60 -13.76 11.44
CA ASN A 245 9.67 -12.36 11.87
C ASN A 245 9.12 -11.35 10.87
N VAL A 246 8.58 -11.82 9.73
CA VAL A 246 8.01 -10.94 8.71
C VAL A 246 6.81 -10.20 9.29
N LYS A 247 6.85 -8.86 9.21
CA LYS A 247 5.84 -7.92 9.68
C LYS A 247 5.21 -7.15 8.52
N LYS A 248 5.97 -6.93 7.43
CA LYS A 248 5.53 -6.19 6.25
C LYS A 248 5.71 -7.04 5.01
N LEU A 249 4.65 -7.21 4.24
CA LEU A 249 4.65 -7.93 2.96
C LEU A 249 4.05 -7.02 1.89
N ARG A 250 4.82 -6.72 0.85
CA ARG A 250 4.33 -6.08 -0.36
C ARG A 250 4.55 -7.00 -1.54
N MET A 251 3.51 -7.19 -2.33
CA MET A 251 3.52 -7.98 -3.54
C MET A 251 2.87 -7.18 -4.65
N GLN A 252 3.49 -7.17 -5.81
CA GLN A 252 2.98 -6.50 -6.99
C GLN A 252 3.31 -7.34 -8.22
N ASN A 253 2.29 -7.75 -8.98
CA ASN A 253 2.44 -8.39 -10.29
C ASN A 253 3.38 -9.62 -10.24
N LEU A 254 2.97 -10.67 -9.52
CA LEU A 254 3.76 -11.89 -9.33
C LEU A 254 3.59 -12.94 -10.45
N GLY A 255 2.64 -12.73 -11.35
CA GLY A 255 2.13 -13.74 -12.29
C GLY A 255 0.87 -14.43 -11.80
N ASP A 256 0.07 -14.90 -12.76
CA ASP A 256 -1.23 -15.53 -12.53
C ASP A 256 -1.10 -17.00 -12.09
N ASP A 257 0.06 -17.63 -12.36
CA ASP A 257 0.45 -19.02 -12.08
C ASP A 257 1.35 -19.14 -10.83
N CYS A 258 1.39 -18.11 -9.98
CA CYS A 258 2.20 -18.13 -8.77
C CYS A 258 1.51 -18.94 -7.66
N ALA A 259 2.06 -20.11 -7.31
CA ALA A 259 1.62 -20.86 -6.14
C ALA A 259 1.90 -20.07 -4.85
N PHE A 260 0.83 -19.65 -4.17
CA PHE A 260 0.90 -18.69 -3.07
C PHE A 260 0.61 -19.34 -1.71
N HIS A 261 1.63 -19.49 -0.86
CA HIS A 261 1.48 -20.04 0.49
C HIS A 261 2.09 -19.14 1.56
N VAL A 262 1.25 -18.42 2.30
CA VAL A 262 1.68 -17.47 3.34
C VAL A 262 0.99 -17.75 4.67
N THR A 263 1.76 -18.13 5.69
CA THR A 263 1.28 -18.39 7.06
C THR A 263 2.17 -17.63 8.06
N LEU A 264 1.88 -16.34 8.26
CA LEU A 264 2.73 -15.41 9.01
C LEU A 264 1.98 -14.75 10.19
N PRO A 265 2.10 -15.27 11.42
CA PRO A 265 1.33 -14.77 12.57
C PRO A 265 1.75 -13.39 13.09
N LYS A 266 2.92 -12.88 12.67
CA LYS A 266 3.43 -11.56 13.05
C LYS A 266 3.19 -10.48 11.99
N LEU A 267 2.52 -10.83 10.90
CA LEU A 267 2.22 -9.92 9.81
C LEU A 267 1.34 -8.76 10.32
N ARG A 268 1.71 -7.52 9.97
CA ARG A 268 1.06 -6.29 10.40
C ARG A 268 0.58 -5.45 9.23
N GLU A 269 1.32 -5.46 8.13
CA GLU A 269 1.03 -4.65 6.95
C GLU A 269 1.15 -5.55 5.71
N VAL A 270 0.08 -5.58 4.91
CA VAL A 270 0.01 -6.33 3.66
C VAL A 270 -0.42 -5.40 2.55
N THR A 271 0.32 -5.42 1.45
CA THR A 271 0.00 -4.72 0.20
C THR A 271 0.04 -5.71 -0.96
N ILE A 272 -1.06 -5.86 -1.69
CA ILE A 272 -1.17 -6.79 -2.84
C ILE A 272 -1.73 -6.06 -4.05
N HIS A 273 -0.89 -5.84 -5.06
CA HIS A 273 -1.29 -5.15 -6.29
C HIS A 273 -1.18 -6.11 -7.48
N TYR A 274 -2.21 -6.21 -8.31
CA TYR A 274 -2.23 -7.07 -9.50
C TYR A 274 -1.91 -8.54 -9.18
N LEU A 275 -2.81 -9.21 -8.47
CA LEU A 275 -2.67 -10.64 -8.16
C LEU A 275 -3.97 -11.37 -8.49
N ARG A 276 -3.86 -12.36 -9.38
CA ARG A 276 -4.89 -13.37 -9.64
C ARG A 276 -4.35 -14.69 -9.10
N PRO A 277 -4.84 -15.18 -7.95
CA PRO A 277 -4.44 -16.48 -7.45
C PRO A 277 -4.79 -17.58 -8.45
N GLU A 278 -3.90 -18.56 -8.62
CA GLU A 278 -4.15 -19.74 -9.44
C GLU A 278 -5.22 -20.65 -8.80
N ASP A 279 -5.26 -20.68 -7.47
CA ASP A 279 -6.02 -21.63 -6.66
C ASP A 279 -7.40 -21.09 -6.22
N ILE A 280 -8.22 -20.61 -7.15
CA ILE A 280 -9.56 -20.09 -6.81
C ILE A 280 -10.61 -21.22 -6.82
N ASP A 281 -11.35 -21.39 -5.72
CA ASP A 281 -12.46 -22.34 -5.63
C ASP A 281 -13.75 -21.83 -6.31
N ASP A 282 -14.79 -22.67 -6.38
CA ASP A 282 -16.09 -22.31 -6.97
C ASP A 282 -16.79 -21.13 -6.29
N GLN A 283 -16.37 -20.75 -5.08
CA GLN A 283 -16.87 -19.60 -4.33
C GLN A 283 -16.00 -18.36 -4.53
N GLY A 284 -15.00 -18.44 -5.40
CA GLY A 284 -14.05 -17.37 -5.66
C GLY A 284 -13.01 -17.19 -4.55
N ARG A 285 -12.83 -18.16 -3.63
CA ARG A 285 -11.87 -18.05 -2.53
C ARG A 285 -10.52 -18.60 -2.94
N SER A 286 -9.45 -17.94 -2.51
CA SER A 286 -8.08 -18.45 -2.63
C SER A 286 -7.61 -18.98 -1.27
N PRO A 287 -7.35 -20.29 -1.12
CA PRO A 287 -6.76 -20.89 0.07
C PRO A 287 -5.47 -20.19 0.51
N GLY A 288 -4.63 -19.75 -0.43
CA GLY A 288 -3.42 -18.98 -0.13
C GLY A 288 -3.70 -17.65 0.57
N ILE A 289 -4.64 -16.85 0.05
CA ILE A 289 -5.04 -15.56 0.64
C ILE A 289 -5.77 -15.78 1.97
N ASP A 290 -6.68 -16.74 2.04
CA ASP A 290 -7.44 -17.04 3.25
C ASP A 290 -6.54 -17.58 4.37
N GLY A 291 -5.60 -18.45 4.05
CA GLY A 291 -4.59 -18.94 4.99
C GLY A 291 -3.74 -17.81 5.57
N MET A 292 -3.35 -16.86 4.73
CA MET A 292 -2.62 -15.65 5.15
C MET A 292 -3.45 -14.81 6.11
N LEU A 293 -4.68 -14.45 5.75
CA LEU A 293 -5.57 -13.62 6.58
C LEU A 293 -5.93 -14.34 7.89
N ALA A 294 -6.16 -15.65 7.83
CA ALA A 294 -6.43 -16.47 9.00
C ALA A 294 -5.23 -16.50 9.96
N ALA A 295 -4.00 -16.59 9.46
CA ALA A 295 -2.79 -16.60 10.28
C ALA A 295 -2.46 -15.22 10.86
N ALA A 296 -2.70 -14.14 10.13
CA ALA A 296 -2.27 -12.77 10.46
C ALA A 296 -3.11 -12.09 11.56
N LYS A 297 -3.20 -12.67 12.76
CA LYS A 297 -4.00 -12.12 13.88
C LYS A 297 -3.58 -10.74 14.38
N LYS A 298 -2.39 -10.27 13.99
CA LYS A 298 -1.83 -8.95 14.32
C LYS A 298 -1.85 -7.97 13.13
N LEU A 299 -2.59 -8.31 12.07
CA LEU A 299 -2.75 -7.45 10.90
C LEU A 299 -3.36 -6.11 11.32
N ARG A 300 -2.73 -5.01 10.90
CA ARG A 300 -3.15 -3.63 11.16
C ARG A 300 -3.66 -2.95 9.90
N ALA A 301 -3.01 -3.21 8.77
CA ALA A 301 -3.39 -2.64 7.49
C ALA A 301 -3.34 -3.73 6.40
N PHE A 302 -4.39 -3.74 5.58
CA PHE A 302 -4.46 -4.50 4.34
C PHE A 302 -4.79 -3.53 3.21
N ASP A 303 -3.97 -3.51 2.18
CA ASP A 303 -4.11 -2.68 0.99
C ASP A 303 -4.07 -3.58 -0.25
N SER A 304 -5.00 -3.38 -1.17
CA SER A 304 -4.99 -4.11 -2.43
C SER A 304 -5.45 -3.27 -3.60
N TYR A 305 -4.85 -3.54 -4.75
CA TYR A 305 -5.22 -2.94 -6.03
C TYR A 305 -5.35 -4.06 -7.06
N LYS A 306 -6.53 -4.27 -7.65
CA LYS A 306 -6.77 -5.38 -8.59
C LYS A 306 -6.35 -6.73 -8.01
N LEU A 307 -6.94 -7.07 -6.86
CA LEU A 307 -6.90 -8.42 -6.31
C LEU A 307 -8.13 -9.18 -6.81
N TRP A 308 -7.92 -10.20 -7.65
CA TRP A 308 -9.01 -10.95 -8.27
C TRP A 308 -9.40 -12.17 -7.42
N VAL A 309 -10.17 -11.92 -6.35
CA VAL A 309 -10.80 -12.95 -5.52
C VAL A 309 -12.29 -12.65 -5.38
N GLY A 310 -13.11 -13.69 -5.28
CA GLY A 310 -14.56 -13.60 -5.08
C GLY A 310 -15.00 -13.34 -3.64
N ALA A 311 -14.20 -13.75 -2.65
CA ALA A 311 -14.50 -13.44 -1.26
C ALA A 311 -13.25 -13.18 -0.41
N LEU A 312 -13.43 -12.32 0.60
CA LEU A 312 -12.40 -12.01 1.61
C LEU A 312 -12.99 -12.04 3.00
N SER A 313 -12.24 -12.58 3.97
CA SER A 313 -12.61 -12.56 5.37
C SER A 313 -11.50 -12.01 6.26
N PHE A 314 -11.80 -10.93 6.98
CA PHE A 314 -10.90 -10.29 7.92
C PHE A 314 -11.37 -10.55 9.36
N ALA A 315 -10.45 -10.98 10.22
CA ALA A 315 -10.70 -11.11 11.65
C ALA A 315 -9.47 -10.68 12.45
N GLY A 316 -9.58 -9.58 13.22
CA GLY A 316 -8.44 -9.09 14.01
C GLY A 316 -8.75 -7.90 14.90
N ASN A 317 -8.33 -7.98 16.17
CA ASN A 317 -8.40 -6.84 17.10
C ASN A 317 -7.45 -5.71 16.72
N SER A 318 -6.38 -5.99 15.98
CA SER A 318 -5.40 -4.96 15.58
C SER A 318 -5.70 -4.32 14.24
N LEU A 319 -6.72 -4.78 13.50
CA LEU A 319 -7.00 -4.30 12.16
C LEU A 319 -7.60 -2.90 12.21
N GLU A 320 -6.89 -1.95 11.63
CA GLU A 320 -7.22 -0.52 11.64
C GLU A 320 -7.62 -0.02 10.25
N SER A 321 -7.13 -0.65 9.18
CA SER A 321 -7.37 -0.23 7.80
C SER A 321 -7.51 -1.42 6.85
N VAL A 322 -8.55 -1.39 6.03
CA VAL A 322 -8.71 -2.28 4.86
C VAL A 322 -9.00 -1.39 3.66
N ASP A 323 -8.14 -1.44 2.64
CA ASP A 323 -8.32 -0.72 1.39
C ASP A 323 -8.33 -1.72 0.22
N LEU A 324 -9.47 -1.78 -0.47
CA LEU A 324 -9.72 -2.67 -1.59
C LEU A 324 -10.04 -1.79 -2.79
N HIS A 325 -9.08 -1.63 -3.68
CA HIS A 325 -9.20 -0.78 -4.85
C HIS A 325 -9.28 -1.64 -6.12
N ARG A 326 -10.32 -1.44 -6.94
CA ARG A 326 -10.49 -2.18 -8.22
C ARG A 326 -10.45 -3.71 -8.04
N SER A 327 -10.93 -4.21 -6.91
CA SER A 327 -11.10 -5.65 -6.67
C SER A 327 -12.41 -6.10 -7.32
N ASP A 328 -12.47 -5.99 -8.64
CA ASP A 328 -13.72 -6.07 -9.42
C ASP A 328 -14.42 -7.43 -9.30
N GLY A 329 -13.65 -8.49 -9.00
CA GLY A 329 -14.19 -9.84 -8.77
C GLY A 329 -14.77 -10.08 -7.37
N LEU A 330 -14.60 -9.15 -6.42
CA LEU A 330 -14.97 -9.35 -5.02
C LEU A 330 -16.48 -9.28 -4.83
N ALA A 331 -17.14 -10.43 -4.71
CA ALA A 331 -18.57 -10.56 -4.45
C ALA A 331 -18.91 -10.46 -2.95
N TRP A 332 -18.06 -11.00 -2.07
CA TRP A 332 -18.36 -11.08 -0.64
C TRP A 332 -17.21 -10.61 0.26
N LEU A 333 -17.51 -9.68 1.17
CA LEU A 333 -16.58 -9.22 2.18
C LEU A 333 -17.15 -9.48 3.58
N LYS A 334 -16.40 -10.19 4.42
CA LYS A 334 -16.77 -10.47 5.82
C LYS A 334 -15.72 -9.89 6.76
N ILE A 335 -16.15 -9.06 7.71
CA ILE A 335 -15.25 -8.32 8.60
C ILE A 335 -15.65 -8.53 10.06
N TRP A 336 -14.69 -8.96 10.87
CA TRP A 336 -14.68 -8.79 12.32
C TRP A 336 -13.45 -7.99 12.74
N ALA A 337 -13.61 -6.68 12.92
CA ALA A 337 -12.51 -5.77 13.21
C ALA A 337 -12.99 -4.61 14.08
N PRO A 338 -13.08 -4.80 15.42
CA PRO A 338 -13.64 -3.79 16.33
C PRO A 338 -12.82 -2.50 16.41
N ASN A 339 -11.58 -2.49 15.89
CA ASN A 339 -10.71 -1.32 15.80
C ASN A 339 -10.57 -0.75 14.38
N LEU A 340 -11.40 -1.19 13.43
CA LEU A 340 -11.35 -0.72 12.05
C LEU A 340 -11.73 0.76 12.00
N ARG A 341 -10.86 1.56 11.39
CA ARG A 341 -11.04 3.02 11.23
C ARG A 341 -11.26 3.41 9.79
N ASN A 342 -10.71 2.64 8.85
CA ASN A 342 -10.79 2.94 7.43
C ASN A 342 -11.22 1.69 6.66
N LEU A 343 -12.25 1.84 5.83
CA LEU A 343 -12.70 0.86 4.86
C LEU A 343 -12.76 1.52 3.48
N GLY A 344 -11.71 1.30 2.68
CA GLY A 344 -11.67 1.67 1.27
C GLY A 344 -12.26 0.55 0.41
N LEU A 345 -13.28 0.89 -0.37
CA LEU A 345 -13.91 0.01 -1.38
C LEU A 345 -13.89 0.67 -2.75
N GLN A 346 -12.96 1.60 -2.99
CA GLN A 346 -12.92 2.42 -4.19
C GLN A 346 -12.88 1.57 -5.46
N GLY A 347 -13.72 1.90 -6.44
CA GLY A 347 -13.75 1.16 -7.70
C GLY A 347 -14.11 -0.33 -7.55
N VAL A 348 -14.74 -0.74 -6.45
CA VAL A 348 -15.19 -2.13 -6.28
C VAL A 348 -16.59 -2.26 -6.87
N TYR A 349 -16.68 -2.89 -8.05
CA TYR A 349 -17.93 -3.01 -8.80
C TYR A 349 -18.72 -4.31 -8.54
N GLY A 350 -18.06 -5.34 -7.99
CA GLY A 350 -18.65 -6.67 -7.82
C GLY A 350 -19.27 -6.94 -6.44
N LEU A 351 -19.14 -6.03 -5.47
CA LEU A 351 -19.44 -6.33 -4.06
C LEU A 351 -20.95 -6.41 -3.80
N SER A 352 -21.45 -7.65 -3.84
CA SER A 352 -22.86 -7.98 -3.62
C SER A 352 -23.20 -8.18 -2.15
N ARG A 353 -22.23 -8.56 -1.30
CA ARG A 353 -22.47 -8.82 0.11
C ARG A 353 -21.34 -8.28 0.99
N LEU A 354 -21.72 -7.54 2.02
CA LEU A 354 -20.83 -7.06 3.07
C LEU A 354 -21.40 -7.48 4.43
N ASP A 355 -20.64 -8.24 5.21
CA ASP A 355 -21.06 -8.67 6.54
C ASP A 355 -20.09 -8.10 7.59
N PHE A 356 -20.61 -7.28 8.51
CA PHE A 356 -19.92 -6.97 9.77
C PHE A 356 -20.39 -7.97 10.83
N LEU A 357 -19.44 -8.71 11.42
CA LEU A 357 -19.76 -9.72 12.42
C LEU A 357 -19.87 -9.09 13.82
N ASP A 358 -20.93 -9.43 14.55
CA ASP A 358 -21.15 -8.94 15.92
C ASP A 358 -20.22 -9.61 16.96
N CYS A 359 -19.79 -10.84 16.69
CA CYS A 359 -18.99 -11.63 17.61
C CYS A 359 -17.93 -12.47 16.90
N HIS A 360 -16.86 -12.79 17.64
CA HIS A 360 -15.79 -13.68 17.20
C HIS A 360 -15.03 -14.19 18.42
N SER A 361 -14.30 -15.31 18.28
CA SER A 361 -13.54 -15.94 19.37
C SER A 361 -12.51 -15.01 20.04
N MET A 362 -12.04 -13.98 19.34
CA MET A 362 -11.07 -13.00 19.83
C MET A 362 -11.70 -11.81 20.59
N GLN A 363 -13.03 -11.72 20.69
CA GLN A 363 -13.73 -10.65 21.41
C GLN A 363 -13.34 -10.59 22.89
N SER A 364 -13.05 -11.74 23.50
CA SER A 364 -12.57 -11.87 24.88
C SER A 364 -11.23 -11.18 25.15
N GLN A 365 -10.47 -10.83 24.10
CA GLN A 365 -9.17 -10.17 24.23
C GLN A 365 -9.29 -8.63 24.20
N LEU A 366 -10.49 -8.09 23.96
CA LEU A 366 -10.71 -6.64 24.00
C LEU A 366 -10.64 -6.12 25.44
N PRO A 367 -10.17 -4.88 25.66
CA PRO A 367 -10.18 -4.28 26.98
C PRO A 367 -11.63 -4.08 27.48
N PRO A 368 -11.90 -4.18 28.79
CA PRO A 368 -13.22 -3.87 29.35
C PRO A 368 -13.65 -2.44 28.98
N GLY A 369 -14.91 -2.29 28.53
CA GLY A 369 -15.42 -0.99 28.09
C GLY A 369 -14.83 -0.50 26.76
N HIS A 370 -14.35 -1.41 25.91
CA HIS A 370 -13.84 -1.07 24.59
C HIS A 370 -14.87 -0.25 23.79
N VAL A 371 -14.43 0.89 23.28
CA VAL A 371 -15.23 1.78 22.44
C VAL A 371 -14.83 1.54 20.98
N ILE A 372 -15.81 1.15 20.16
CA ILE A 372 -15.64 1.00 18.72
C ILE A 372 -15.33 2.39 18.13
N PRO A 373 -14.22 2.55 17.38
CA PRO A 373 -13.90 3.83 16.79
C PRO A 373 -14.87 4.19 15.67
N HIS A 374 -14.86 5.46 15.31
CA HIS A 374 -15.46 5.93 14.06
C HIS A 374 -14.81 5.20 12.87
N LEU A 375 -15.65 4.74 11.94
CA LEU A 375 -15.26 4.02 10.73
C LEU A 375 -15.52 4.90 9.51
N GLU A 376 -14.46 5.37 8.88
CA GLU A 376 -14.51 6.09 7.63
C GLU A 376 -14.58 5.12 6.44
N VAL A 377 -15.56 5.31 5.56
CA VAL A 377 -15.82 4.42 4.42
C VAL A 377 -15.70 5.19 3.10
N ASN A 378 -14.74 4.81 2.27
CA ASN A 378 -14.55 5.39 0.94
C ASN A 378 -15.08 4.43 -0.13
N THR A 379 -16.10 4.84 -0.87
CA THR A 379 -16.72 4.04 -1.94
C THR A 379 -16.76 4.80 -3.27
N THR A 380 -15.82 5.73 -3.44
CA THR A 380 -15.66 6.49 -4.68
C THR A 380 -15.64 5.53 -5.87
N ASN A 381 -16.45 5.81 -6.90
CA ASN A 381 -16.56 5.00 -8.11
C ASN A 381 -16.90 3.52 -7.89
N SER A 382 -17.62 3.15 -6.84
CA SER A 382 -17.97 1.75 -6.54
C SER A 382 -19.41 1.45 -6.92
N ASN A 383 -19.71 0.20 -7.26
CA ASN A 383 -21.08 -0.25 -7.52
C ASN A 383 -21.49 -1.31 -6.48
N LEU A 384 -21.77 -0.85 -5.26
CA LEU A 384 -22.18 -1.76 -4.19
C LEU A 384 -23.65 -2.14 -4.36
N SER A 385 -24.00 -3.41 -4.10
CA SER A 385 -25.40 -3.84 -4.08
C SER A 385 -26.22 -3.16 -2.97
N ALA A 386 -27.55 -3.23 -3.07
CA ALA A 386 -28.44 -2.79 -2.01
C ALA A 386 -28.16 -3.48 -0.66
N GLN A 387 -27.79 -4.75 -0.66
CA GLN A 387 -27.42 -5.48 0.56
C GLN A 387 -26.14 -4.93 1.18
N ALA A 388 -25.08 -4.72 0.39
CA ALA A 388 -23.83 -4.17 0.89
C ALA A 388 -24.00 -2.72 1.40
N LYS A 389 -24.77 -1.89 0.67
CA LYS A 389 -25.20 -0.55 1.11
C LYS A 389 -25.92 -0.60 2.46
N ARG A 390 -26.87 -1.51 2.63
CA ARG A 390 -27.64 -1.71 3.87
C ARG A 390 -26.73 -2.07 5.04
N SER A 391 -25.76 -2.96 4.83
CA SER A 391 -24.78 -3.32 5.87
C SER A 391 -23.90 -2.14 6.31
N LEU A 392 -23.50 -1.27 5.39
CA LEU A 392 -22.78 -0.04 5.72
C LEU A 392 -23.65 0.92 6.54
N ARG A 393 -24.91 1.15 6.12
CA ARG A 393 -25.86 2.02 6.85
C ARG A 393 -26.17 1.51 8.26
N ASN A 394 -26.22 0.20 8.43
CA ASN A 394 -26.52 -0.43 9.72
C ASN A 394 -25.31 -0.52 10.66
N HIS A 395 -24.10 -0.27 10.16
CA HIS A 395 -22.91 -0.30 11.01
C HIS A 395 -22.90 0.90 11.98
N PRO A 396 -22.70 0.69 13.29
CA PRO A 396 -23.01 1.69 14.32
C PRO A 396 -22.14 2.96 14.27
N THR A 397 -20.96 2.88 13.64
CA THR A 397 -19.99 3.99 13.58
C THR A 397 -19.51 4.29 12.17
N ALA A 398 -20.12 3.70 11.14
CA ALA A 398 -19.71 3.92 9.76
C ALA A 398 -20.20 5.28 9.25
N GLU A 399 -19.30 6.06 8.66
CA GLU A 399 -19.62 7.29 7.96
C GLU A 399 -18.89 7.32 6.61
N LYS A 400 -19.52 7.96 5.62
CA LYS A 400 -18.91 8.17 4.30
C LYS A 400 -17.69 9.08 4.46
N ALA A 401 -16.57 8.70 3.86
CA ALA A 401 -15.38 9.54 3.77
C ALA A 401 -15.75 10.87 3.13
N GLY A 402 -15.32 11.97 3.74
CA GLY A 402 -15.44 13.28 3.08
C GLY A 402 -14.59 13.28 1.81
N HIS A 403 -14.97 14.05 0.79
CA HIS A 403 -14.28 14.18 -0.53
C HIS A 403 -12.83 14.69 -0.47
N GLN A 404 -12.09 14.51 0.64
CA GLN A 404 -10.73 15.00 0.84
C GLN A 404 -9.66 14.06 0.29
N HIS A 405 -10.00 12.83 -0.11
CA HIS A 405 -9.03 11.95 -0.73
C HIS A 405 -8.79 12.35 -2.17
N GLY A 406 -7.64 12.99 -2.41
CA GLY A 406 -7.08 13.14 -3.75
C GLY A 406 -6.90 11.75 -4.33
N GLY A 407 -7.84 11.32 -5.16
CA GLY A 407 -7.79 10.04 -5.85
C GLY A 407 -6.45 9.87 -6.58
N MET A 408 -6.09 8.62 -6.86
CA MET A 408 -4.94 8.31 -7.69
C MET A 408 -4.98 9.19 -8.95
N PRO A 409 -3.90 9.93 -9.29
CA PRO A 409 -3.92 10.92 -10.38
C PRO A 409 -4.42 10.35 -11.71
N THR A 410 -4.24 9.05 -11.91
CA THR A 410 -4.67 8.30 -13.09
C THR A 410 -6.19 8.16 -13.19
N GLU A 411 -6.93 8.05 -12.08
CA GLU A 411 -8.39 7.90 -12.14
C GLU A 411 -9.10 9.17 -12.57
N GLY A 412 -8.59 10.34 -12.16
CA GLY A 412 -9.09 11.63 -12.68
C GLY A 412 -8.92 11.77 -14.19
N MET A 413 -7.94 11.06 -14.80
CA MET A 413 -7.79 11.00 -16.25
C MET A 413 -8.75 9.98 -16.89
N PHE A 414 -8.92 8.79 -16.31
CA PHE A 414 -9.83 7.77 -16.84
C PHE A 414 -11.30 8.21 -16.80
N ALA A 415 -11.74 8.84 -15.70
CA ALA A 415 -13.09 9.39 -15.59
C ALA A 415 -13.38 10.45 -16.67
N ARG A 416 -12.36 11.21 -17.09
CA ARG A 416 -12.46 12.20 -18.18
C ARG A 416 -12.38 11.61 -19.59
N MET A 417 -11.72 10.47 -19.77
CA MET A 417 -11.57 9.83 -21.09
C MET A 417 -12.81 9.00 -21.48
N PHE A 418 -13.45 8.34 -20.51
CA PHE A 418 -14.62 7.49 -20.77
C PHE A 418 -15.95 8.16 -20.39
N GLY A 419 -15.93 9.21 -19.56
CA GLY A 419 -17.09 10.07 -19.32
C GLY A 419 -17.17 11.17 -20.38
N GLY A 420 -17.93 10.93 -21.45
CA GLY A 420 -18.22 11.90 -22.49
C GLY A 420 -18.59 13.27 -21.92
N GLY A 421 -17.93 14.32 -22.42
CA GLY A 421 -18.05 15.67 -21.88
C GLY A 421 -19.49 16.18 -21.85
N GLY A 422 -19.90 16.71 -20.70
CA GLY A 422 -21.12 17.50 -20.57
C GLY A 422 -22.04 17.08 -19.42
N GLY A 423 -21.53 17.05 -18.19
CA GLY A 423 -22.38 16.88 -17.01
C GLY A 423 -21.63 17.22 -15.74
N GLU A 424 -21.76 18.46 -15.27
CA GLU A 424 -21.35 18.90 -13.94
C GLU A 424 -22.28 18.28 -12.88
N GLY A 425 -22.18 16.97 -12.73
CA GLY A 425 -22.99 16.18 -11.82
C GLY A 425 -22.37 14.80 -11.71
N SER A 426 -21.26 14.69 -10.99
CA SER A 426 -20.93 13.41 -10.37
C SER A 426 -22.15 13.06 -9.54
N VAL A 427 -22.93 12.09 -10.00
CA VAL A 427 -24.03 11.50 -9.23
C VAL A 427 -23.33 10.82 -8.06
N ASP A 428 -23.08 11.62 -7.03
CA ASP A 428 -22.72 11.13 -5.73
C ASP A 428 -23.87 10.20 -5.37
N SER A 429 -23.62 8.89 -5.43
CA SER A 429 -24.46 7.89 -4.81
C SER A 429 -24.39 8.17 -3.31
N ASP A 430 -25.18 9.14 -2.89
CA ASP A 430 -25.50 9.36 -1.50
C ASP A 430 -26.19 8.09 -1.04
N TRP A 431 -25.67 7.47 0.02
CA TRP A 431 -26.28 6.27 0.58
C TRP A 431 -27.71 6.53 1.07
N GLY A 432 -28.06 7.81 1.21
CA GLY A 432 -29.34 8.31 1.69
C GLY A 432 -30.35 8.68 0.60
N GLU A 433 -30.06 8.49 -0.69
CA GLU A 433 -31.14 8.54 -1.68
C GLU A 433 -31.97 7.26 -1.54
N ASP A 434 -33.06 7.45 -0.81
CA ASP A 434 -34.26 6.62 -0.66
C ASP A 434 -34.48 5.83 -1.95
N ASP A 435 -33.98 4.59 -1.98
CA ASP A 435 -34.42 3.56 -2.92
C ASP A 435 -35.91 3.42 -2.60
N GLY A 436 -36.73 4.24 -3.28
CA GLY A 436 -38.14 4.38 -3.03
C GLY A 436 -38.72 2.99 -2.82
N ASP A 437 -39.47 2.87 -1.73
CA ASP A 437 -40.27 1.71 -1.35
C ASP A 437 -41.11 1.31 -2.56
N GLU A 438 -40.53 0.57 -3.50
CA GLU A 438 -41.23 -0.27 -4.45
C GLU A 438 -41.78 -1.40 -3.58
N SER A 439 -42.79 -1.04 -2.80
CA SER A 439 -43.72 -1.98 -2.22
C SER A 439 -44.22 -2.82 -3.38
N GLU A 440 -43.70 -4.04 -3.44
CA GLU A 440 -44.25 -5.17 -4.17
C GLU A 440 -45.70 -5.39 -3.70
N ASP A 441 -46.60 -4.49 -4.10
CA ASP A 441 -48.03 -4.73 -4.24
C ASP A 441 -48.24 -5.39 -5.61
N ASP A 442 -47.49 -6.47 -5.90
CA ASP A 442 -47.84 -7.41 -6.96
C ASP A 442 -48.72 -8.48 -6.31
N ASP A 443 -49.97 -8.11 -6.04
CA ASP A 443 -51.11 -9.03 -6.02
C ASP A 443 -51.21 -9.64 -7.44
N PHE A 444 -50.34 -10.60 -7.73
CA PHE A 444 -50.41 -11.39 -8.95
C PHE A 444 -51.51 -12.43 -8.77
N ASP A 445 -52.73 -12.05 -9.17
CA ASP A 445 -53.90 -12.92 -9.24
C ASP A 445 -53.55 -14.21 -10.00
N GLU A 446 -53.43 -15.32 -9.28
CA GLU A 446 -53.23 -16.68 -9.81
C GLU A 446 -54.54 -17.22 -10.42
N ASP A 447 -55.19 -16.53 -11.35
CA ASP A 447 -56.44 -17.04 -11.98
C ASP A 447 -56.60 -16.54 -13.43
N ASP A 448 -55.84 -17.11 -14.38
CA ASP A 448 -56.27 -17.43 -15.75
C ASP A 448 -55.05 -17.63 -16.67
N PHE A 449 -54.59 -18.87 -16.82
CA PHE A 449 -54.05 -19.30 -18.11
C PHE A 449 -54.28 -20.80 -18.28
N ASN A 450 -55.54 -21.13 -18.55
CA ASN A 450 -55.95 -22.40 -19.10
C ASN A 450 -55.69 -22.42 -20.62
N GLU A 451 -55.33 -23.60 -21.14
CA GLU A 451 -55.40 -24.03 -22.54
C GLU A 451 -54.50 -23.34 -23.60
N HIS A 452 -53.52 -24.08 -24.14
CA HIS A 452 -53.65 -24.83 -25.42
C HIS A 452 -52.27 -25.38 -25.86
N THR A 453 -52.15 -26.71 -25.97
CA THR A 453 -51.94 -27.51 -27.22
C THR A 453 -50.55 -27.31 -27.84
N ASP A 454 -49.70 -28.32 -27.74
CA ASP A 454 -49.46 -29.34 -28.78
C ASP A 454 -48.54 -28.81 -29.88
N ASP A 455 -47.46 -29.57 -30.12
CA ASP A 455 -46.69 -29.76 -31.36
C ASP A 455 -45.24 -30.09 -30.93
N GLU A 456 -44.79 -31.33 -31.07
CA GLU A 456 -44.20 -31.88 -32.32
C GLU A 456 -42.91 -31.11 -32.66
N GLU A 457 -41.74 -31.66 -32.89
CA GLU A 457 -41.26 -32.98 -33.30
C GLU A 457 -39.72 -32.94 -33.17
N ASP A 458 -39.08 -34.12 -33.19
CA ASP A 458 -37.79 -34.50 -33.82
C ASP A 458 -36.74 -33.41 -34.14
N GLU A 459 -35.45 -33.61 -33.84
CA GLU A 459 -34.44 -34.27 -34.70
C GLU A 459 -33.17 -34.40 -33.83
N ASP A 460 -32.64 -35.58 -33.50
CA ASP A 460 -31.83 -36.50 -34.32
C ASP A 460 -30.79 -35.79 -35.21
N THR A 461 -29.54 -35.71 -34.75
CA THR A 461 -28.27 -35.60 -35.50
C THR A 461 -27.16 -35.48 -34.47
N GLY A 462 -26.05 -36.21 -34.47
CA GLY A 462 -25.51 -37.23 -35.34
C GLY A 462 -24.16 -37.60 -34.72
N ASP A 463 -23.89 -38.90 -34.63
CA ASP A 463 -22.54 -39.44 -34.43
C ASP A 463 -21.70 -39.07 -35.66
N ASP A 464 -20.63 -38.31 -35.47
CA ASP A 464 -19.54 -38.23 -36.44
C ASP A 464 -18.29 -38.84 -35.79
N GLU A 465 -18.17 -40.16 -35.99
CA GLU A 465 -16.90 -40.88 -36.06
C GLU A 465 -16.23 -40.48 -37.39
N ASP A 466 -15.02 -39.94 -37.35
CA ASP A 466 -14.03 -39.95 -38.44
C ASP A 466 -12.67 -39.76 -37.73
N GLU A 467 -11.88 -40.82 -37.50
CA GLU A 467 -10.96 -41.42 -38.48
C GLU A 467 -10.24 -40.36 -39.31
N ASP A 468 -8.99 -40.05 -38.93
CA ASP A 468 -7.96 -39.78 -39.91
C ASP A 468 -6.64 -40.36 -39.39
N GLU A 469 -6.21 -41.37 -40.13
CA GLU A 469 -4.89 -41.99 -40.17
C GLU A 469 -3.84 -40.98 -40.70
N ASP A 470 -2.61 -41.48 -40.88
CA ASP A 470 -1.53 -40.89 -41.67
C ASP A 470 -0.65 -39.85 -40.94
N GLU A 471 0.68 -39.89 -41.00
CA GLU A 471 1.59 -40.65 -41.85
C GLU A 471 3.00 -40.55 -41.24
N ASP A 472 3.83 -41.52 -41.62
CA ASP A 472 5.27 -41.57 -41.41
C ASP A 472 6.02 -40.32 -41.90
N GLU A 473 7.19 -40.02 -41.33
CA GLU A 473 8.50 -39.93 -42.05
C GLU A 473 9.59 -39.17 -41.22
N ASP A 474 10.76 -39.82 -41.17
CA ASP A 474 12.14 -39.40 -40.83
C ASP A 474 12.61 -39.18 -39.38
#